data_AF-A0A2V2X9R7-F1
#
_entry.id   AF-A0A2V2X9R7-F1
#
_cell.length_a   1.000
_cell.length_b   1.000
_cell.length_c   1.000
_cell.angle_alpha   90.00
_cell.angle_beta   90.00
_cell.angle_gamma   90.00
#
_symmetry.space_group_name_H-M   'P 1'
#
loop_
_entity.id
_entity.type
_entity.pdbx_description
1 polymer ?
#
loop_
_entity_poly.entity_id
_entity_poly.type
_entity_poly.pdbx_seq_one_letter_code
_entity_poly.pdbx_strand_id
1 'polypeptide(L)'
;MCAAFRSLCEELSRLQVRMLRRDGNPSQLVAEATQMIRSRCNDIEIKRQNLPYVPIFLRSCATLFARADTDPVHEALETVGQLAEAYVDGNHGDVNESATVLQSLVSFARNLANEGDLHKKNMPSSSPSLALRSLLAPCLEKTLQKWKEQSVRPHTSTLLSLLRGTDIVYGEGFHFTPVSVDMMGLLPIKGKIQMEAKLQKCPSARHILKSLREMQLSKLDAGICLSSLAELGLYDAELCNACCEVLFSTHALVTCQQFAQVIYSLGVLQHRHIHQKFFSSMVDFKKCNAAALRKHTMGLAMLRQPPPNERAFMDGIFLHALRPTDPLEYSYSPEEELSSEWFVSIGHALSCLGIVHYKYRLMLARRVRRDIIQLTTQQRCQMLYALGGVPIDSVPDELRQSWKNKVERSIEVLTERLRYNVEPSDGPFVMNALLFAGVREHPMIPQKPDLLSGENPVEVLLRTWSTCPKERVLHLTEQIRPRHLGEEPTATLSHVFSVIAKNCSASPFDSYRFGPLCDAVRSHGGEMSVEEVLGTIAAIQRIGIGGRYRETLVVLLENLWRQRHSMTSEQQSRCCRLLERLGHLDTAMELLEYMTTL
;
A
#
# COMPACT_ATOMS: atom_id res chain seq x y z
N MET A 1 -38.23 -28.36 -30.23
CA MET A 1 -37.62 -28.38 -28.88
C MET A 1 -36.89 -27.07 -28.50
N CYS A 2 -37.30 -25.89 -29.00
CA CYS A 2 -36.69 -24.59 -28.62
C CYS A 2 -37.29 -23.99 -27.31
N ALA A 3 -38.47 -24.45 -26.89
CA ALA A 3 -39.22 -23.86 -25.78
C ALA A 3 -38.63 -24.16 -24.39
N ALA A 4 -38.01 -25.33 -24.17
CA ALA A 4 -37.59 -25.78 -22.84
C ALA A 4 -36.39 -24.99 -22.30
N PHE A 5 -35.32 -24.84 -23.11
CA PHE A 5 -34.14 -24.05 -22.72
C PHE A 5 -34.47 -22.56 -22.59
N ARG A 6 -35.29 -22.02 -23.50
CA ARG A 6 -35.78 -20.64 -23.39
C ARG A 6 -36.57 -20.41 -22.09
N SER A 7 -37.52 -21.28 -21.78
CA SER A 7 -38.30 -21.21 -20.53
C SER A 7 -37.38 -21.27 -19.30
N LEU A 8 -36.36 -22.13 -19.31
CA LEU A 8 -35.38 -22.20 -18.23
C LEU A 8 -34.63 -20.87 -18.06
N CYS A 9 -34.19 -20.25 -19.17
CA CYS A 9 -33.50 -18.95 -19.13
C CYS A 9 -34.40 -17.84 -18.56
N GLU A 10 -35.68 -17.83 -18.94
CA GLU A 10 -36.66 -16.87 -18.43
C GLU A 10 -36.92 -17.06 -16.92
N GLU A 11 -37.03 -18.31 -16.46
CA GLU A 11 -37.20 -18.65 -15.03
C GLU A 11 -35.96 -18.25 -14.21
N LEU A 12 -34.76 -18.63 -14.65
CA LEU A 12 -33.51 -18.24 -13.99
C LEU A 12 -33.32 -16.71 -13.99
N SER A 13 -33.72 -16.02 -15.04
CA SER A 13 -33.67 -14.56 -15.09
C SER A 13 -34.64 -13.92 -14.08
N ARG A 14 -35.82 -14.51 -13.84
CA ARG A 14 -36.72 -14.06 -12.77
C ARG A 14 -36.09 -14.24 -11.39
N LEU A 15 -35.44 -15.38 -11.12
CA LEU A 15 -34.72 -15.61 -9.87
C LEU A 15 -33.55 -14.62 -9.71
N GLN A 16 -32.81 -14.35 -10.79
CA GLN A 16 -31.76 -13.34 -10.82
C GLN A 16 -32.30 -11.96 -10.39
N VAL A 17 -33.41 -11.52 -10.98
CA VAL A 17 -34.02 -10.21 -10.66
C VAL A 17 -34.47 -10.16 -9.20
N ARG A 18 -35.11 -11.22 -8.69
CA ARG A 18 -35.47 -11.33 -7.26
C ARG A 18 -34.24 -11.20 -6.38
N MET A 19 -33.15 -11.88 -6.72
CA MET A 19 -31.92 -11.80 -5.92
C MET A 19 -31.30 -10.41 -5.93
N LEU A 20 -31.28 -9.73 -7.10
CA LEU A 20 -30.77 -8.36 -7.21
C LEU A 20 -31.63 -7.35 -6.44
N ARG A 21 -32.95 -7.57 -6.36
CA ARG A 21 -33.88 -6.75 -5.58
C ARG A 21 -33.89 -7.10 -4.09
N ARG A 22 -33.23 -8.19 -3.69
CA ARG A 22 -33.28 -8.78 -2.35
C ARG A 22 -34.69 -9.26 -1.97
N ASP A 23 -35.45 -9.69 -2.98
CA ASP A 23 -36.82 -10.20 -2.85
C ASP A 23 -36.80 -11.72 -2.58
N GLY A 24 -36.52 -12.11 -1.34
CA GLY A 24 -36.51 -13.51 -0.86
C GLY A 24 -35.19 -13.94 -0.25
N ASN A 25 -35.15 -15.16 0.30
CA ASN A 25 -33.93 -15.73 0.90
C ASN A 25 -32.95 -16.18 -0.20
N PRO A 26 -31.71 -15.64 -0.25
CA PRO A 26 -30.71 -16.00 -1.27
C PRO A 26 -30.43 -17.51 -1.36
N SER A 27 -30.33 -18.21 -0.24
CA SER A 27 -30.05 -19.65 -0.23
C SER A 27 -31.17 -20.48 -0.85
N GLN A 28 -32.42 -20.03 -0.69
CA GLN A 28 -33.57 -20.67 -1.33
C GLN A 28 -33.58 -20.44 -2.84
N LEU A 29 -33.28 -19.21 -3.28
CA LEU A 29 -33.18 -18.88 -4.70
C LEU A 29 -32.07 -19.67 -5.40
N VAL A 30 -30.94 -19.88 -4.71
CA VAL A 30 -29.85 -20.75 -5.18
C VAL A 30 -30.32 -22.19 -5.31
N ALA A 31 -30.95 -22.75 -4.28
CA ALA A 31 -31.44 -24.13 -4.31
C ALA A 31 -32.48 -24.37 -5.42
N GLU A 32 -33.41 -23.43 -5.61
CA GLU A 32 -34.39 -23.47 -6.70
C GLU A 32 -33.71 -23.46 -8.07
N ALA A 33 -32.73 -22.58 -8.27
CA ALA A 33 -31.95 -22.50 -9.51
C ALA A 33 -31.15 -23.79 -9.78
N THR A 34 -30.51 -24.36 -8.76
CA THR A 34 -29.76 -25.62 -8.86
C THR A 34 -30.69 -26.77 -9.24
N GLN A 35 -31.87 -26.88 -8.63
CA GLN A 35 -32.85 -27.90 -8.97
C GLN A 35 -33.37 -27.74 -10.40
N MET A 36 -33.65 -26.51 -10.83
CA MET A 36 -34.07 -26.22 -12.20
C MET A 36 -33.03 -26.67 -13.23
N ILE A 37 -31.75 -26.35 -13.02
CA ILE A 37 -30.65 -26.76 -13.90
C ILE A 37 -30.51 -28.29 -13.93
N ARG A 38 -30.52 -28.95 -12.76
CA ARG A 38 -30.45 -30.42 -12.67
C ARG A 38 -31.59 -31.10 -13.43
N SER A 39 -32.82 -30.64 -13.22
CA SER A 39 -34.01 -31.24 -13.84
C SER A 39 -34.07 -31.10 -15.36
N ARG A 40 -33.35 -30.13 -15.93
CA ARG A 40 -33.32 -29.84 -17.37
C ARG A 40 -31.91 -29.94 -17.96
N CYS A 41 -31.01 -30.70 -17.34
CA CYS A 41 -29.61 -30.82 -17.77
C CYS A 41 -29.48 -31.18 -19.26
N ASN A 42 -30.29 -32.12 -19.74
CA ASN A 42 -30.30 -32.58 -21.15
C ASN A 42 -30.77 -31.50 -22.16
N ASP A 43 -31.45 -30.44 -21.69
CA ASP A 43 -31.88 -29.33 -22.54
C ASP A 43 -30.80 -28.24 -22.69
N ILE A 44 -29.75 -28.29 -21.87
CA ILE A 44 -28.67 -27.30 -21.79
C ILE A 44 -27.53 -27.70 -22.74
N GLU A 45 -27.81 -27.56 -24.03
CA GLU A 45 -26.86 -27.90 -25.10
C GLU A 45 -26.75 -26.78 -26.15
N ILE A 46 -25.58 -26.70 -26.79
CA ILE A 46 -25.37 -25.79 -27.92
C ILE A 46 -26.09 -26.30 -29.16
N LYS A 47 -27.22 -25.66 -29.44
CA LYS A 47 -28.01 -25.82 -30.66
C LYS A 47 -28.17 -24.44 -31.30
N ARG A 48 -28.17 -24.34 -32.63
CA ARG A 48 -28.32 -23.04 -33.34
C ARG A 48 -29.48 -22.20 -32.83
N GLN A 49 -30.61 -22.83 -32.51
CA GLN A 49 -31.81 -22.19 -31.97
C GLN A 49 -31.67 -21.67 -30.52
N ASN A 50 -30.73 -22.24 -29.75
CA ASN A 50 -30.50 -21.91 -28.33
C ASN A 50 -29.41 -20.84 -28.14
N LEU A 51 -28.54 -20.62 -29.14
CA LEU A 51 -27.40 -19.70 -29.08
C LEU A 51 -27.74 -18.31 -28.52
N PRO A 52 -28.84 -17.63 -28.92
CA PRO A 52 -29.16 -16.31 -28.40
C PRO A 52 -29.47 -16.26 -26.90
N TYR A 53 -29.83 -17.40 -26.29
CA TYR A 53 -30.20 -17.48 -24.88
C TYR A 53 -29.03 -17.83 -23.97
N VAL A 54 -27.92 -18.32 -24.52
CA VAL A 54 -26.73 -18.71 -23.75
C VAL A 54 -26.16 -17.55 -22.92
N PRO A 55 -26.02 -16.30 -23.45
CA PRO A 55 -25.55 -15.18 -22.64
C PRO A 55 -26.47 -14.86 -21.44
N ILE A 56 -27.79 -14.97 -21.64
CA ILE A 56 -28.78 -14.73 -20.58
C ILE A 56 -28.69 -15.81 -19.50
N PHE A 57 -28.57 -17.07 -19.92
CA PHE A 57 -28.39 -18.22 -19.04
C PHE A 57 -27.14 -18.03 -18.17
N LEU A 58 -25.97 -17.83 -18.79
CA LEU A 58 -24.70 -17.69 -18.08
C LEU A 58 -24.71 -16.49 -17.12
N ARG A 59 -25.29 -15.35 -17.52
CA ARG A 59 -25.44 -14.18 -16.65
C ARG A 59 -26.31 -14.45 -15.42
N SER A 60 -27.40 -15.18 -15.62
CA SER A 60 -28.32 -15.55 -14.54
C SER A 60 -27.62 -16.48 -13.54
N CYS A 61 -26.96 -17.53 -14.05
CA CYS A 61 -26.17 -18.46 -13.24
C CYS A 61 -25.02 -17.77 -12.50
N ALA A 62 -24.27 -16.89 -13.17
CA ALA A 62 -23.17 -16.14 -12.56
C ALA A 62 -23.63 -15.24 -11.42
N THR A 63 -24.84 -14.67 -11.54
CA THR A 63 -25.43 -13.88 -10.44
C THR A 63 -25.87 -14.80 -9.32
N LEU A 64 -26.70 -15.82 -9.61
CA LEU A 64 -27.30 -16.74 -8.64
C LEU A 64 -26.24 -17.49 -7.82
N PHE A 65 -25.22 -18.02 -8.47
CA PHE A 65 -24.17 -18.80 -7.82
C PHE A 65 -23.00 -17.94 -7.31
N ALA A 66 -23.14 -16.61 -7.28
CA ALA A 66 -22.06 -15.72 -6.86
C ALA A 66 -21.60 -15.92 -5.40
N ARG A 67 -22.45 -16.49 -4.55
CA ARG A 67 -22.23 -16.65 -3.10
C ARG A 67 -22.69 -18.01 -2.58
N ALA A 68 -22.86 -18.98 -3.48
CA ALA A 68 -23.28 -20.32 -3.11
C ALA A 68 -22.05 -21.13 -2.67
N ASP A 69 -22.17 -21.91 -1.60
CA ASP A 69 -21.14 -22.90 -1.25
C ASP A 69 -20.98 -23.87 -2.43
N THR A 70 -19.73 -24.23 -2.76
CA THR A 70 -19.42 -24.99 -3.98
C THR A 70 -20.00 -26.40 -4.00
N ASP A 71 -20.12 -27.04 -2.83
CA ASP A 71 -20.56 -28.44 -2.71
C ASP A 71 -22.02 -28.66 -3.17
N PRO A 72 -23.03 -27.89 -2.70
CA PRO A 72 -24.42 -28.11 -3.12
C PRO A 72 -24.69 -27.78 -4.59
N VAL A 73 -23.87 -26.93 -5.23
CA VAL A 73 -24.07 -26.45 -6.61
C VAL A 73 -23.13 -27.06 -7.64
N HIS A 74 -22.24 -27.98 -7.23
CA HIS A 74 -21.17 -28.54 -8.06
C HIS A 74 -21.64 -29.04 -9.44
N GLU A 75 -22.63 -29.93 -9.46
CA GLU A 75 -23.17 -30.51 -10.70
C GLU A 75 -23.78 -29.46 -11.62
N ALA A 76 -24.48 -28.47 -11.05
CA ALA A 76 -25.06 -27.38 -11.84
C ALA A 76 -23.97 -26.49 -12.45
N LEU A 77 -22.88 -26.25 -11.71
CA LEU A 77 -21.72 -25.52 -12.23
C LEU A 77 -20.99 -26.30 -13.33
N GLU A 78 -20.94 -27.63 -13.24
CA GLU A 78 -20.38 -28.47 -14.31
C GLU A 78 -21.17 -28.33 -15.61
N THR A 79 -22.51 -28.42 -15.56
CA THR A 79 -23.37 -28.20 -16.73
C THR A 79 -23.20 -26.78 -17.30
N VAL A 80 -23.11 -25.77 -16.43
CA VAL A 80 -22.85 -24.38 -16.83
C VAL A 80 -21.47 -24.25 -17.50
N GLY A 81 -20.46 -24.93 -16.98
CA GLY A 81 -19.11 -24.99 -17.52
C GLY A 81 -19.06 -25.58 -18.93
N GLN A 82 -19.68 -26.74 -19.14
CA GLN A 82 -19.73 -27.42 -20.44
C GLN A 82 -20.41 -26.53 -21.51
N LEU A 83 -21.51 -25.85 -21.16
CA LEU A 83 -22.18 -24.93 -22.09
C LEU A 83 -21.29 -23.71 -22.41
N ALA A 84 -20.64 -23.14 -21.40
CA ALA A 84 -19.75 -22.00 -21.58
C ALA A 84 -18.54 -22.35 -22.45
N GLU A 85 -17.92 -23.51 -22.23
CA GLU A 85 -16.80 -24.04 -23.00
C GLU A 85 -17.19 -24.18 -24.47
N ALA A 86 -18.28 -24.91 -24.75
CA ALA A 86 -18.78 -25.07 -26.12
C ALA A 86 -19.09 -23.73 -26.81
N TYR A 87 -19.62 -22.73 -26.07
CA TYR A 87 -19.93 -21.41 -26.63
C TYR A 87 -18.68 -20.64 -27.01
N VAL A 88 -17.69 -20.65 -26.10
CA VAL A 88 -16.40 -19.97 -26.29
C VAL A 88 -15.63 -20.66 -27.40
N ASP A 89 -15.52 -21.98 -27.42
CA ASP A 89 -14.80 -22.75 -28.42
C ASP A 89 -15.37 -22.58 -29.81
N GLY A 90 -16.70 -22.65 -29.94
CA GLY A 90 -17.42 -22.38 -31.18
C GLY A 90 -17.37 -20.93 -31.66
N ASN A 91 -16.75 -20.02 -30.89
CA ASN A 91 -16.64 -18.59 -31.17
C ASN A 91 -18.01 -17.94 -31.47
N HIS A 92 -19.05 -18.36 -30.77
CA HIS A 92 -20.43 -17.97 -31.08
C HIS A 92 -20.79 -16.54 -30.67
N GLY A 93 -21.85 -16.02 -31.27
CA GLY A 93 -22.43 -14.71 -30.99
C GLY A 93 -21.63 -13.51 -31.49
N ASP A 94 -22.20 -12.32 -31.35
CA ASP A 94 -21.51 -11.07 -31.67
C ASP A 94 -20.62 -10.58 -30.52
N VAL A 95 -20.03 -9.38 -30.66
CA VAL A 95 -19.18 -8.77 -29.63
C VAL A 95 -19.91 -8.51 -28.31
N ASN A 96 -21.19 -8.14 -28.34
CA ASN A 96 -21.98 -7.79 -27.16
C ASN A 96 -22.42 -9.05 -26.41
N GLU A 97 -22.82 -10.08 -27.14
CA GLU A 97 -23.15 -11.39 -26.59
C GLU A 97 -21.91 -12.04 -25.96
N SER A 98 -20.79 -12.05 -26.69
CA SER A 98 -19.51 -12.59 -26.19
C SER A 98 -19.03 -11.85 -24.94
N ALA A 99 -19.18 -10.52 -24.89
CA ALA A 99 -18.82 -9.74 -23.72
C ALA A 99 -19.74 -9.99 -22.49
N THR A 100 -21.00 -10.36 -22.72
CA THR A 100 -21.90 -10.79 -21.64
C THR A 100 -21.47 -12.13 -21.06
N VAL A 101 -21.02 -13.05 -21.91
CA VAL A 101 -20.41 -14.32 -21.49
C VAL A 101 -19.12 -14.05 -20.71
N LEU A 102 -18.23 -13.20 -21.22
CA LEU A 102 -17.00 -12.80 -20.53
C LEU A 102 -17.28 -12.22 -19.14
N GLN A 103 -18.28 -11.34 -19.00
CA GLN A 103 -18.69 -10.79 -17.71
C GLN A 103 -19.13 -11.86 -16.71
N SER A 104 -19.80 -12.89 -17.21
CA SER A 104 -20.29 -14.02 -16.41
C SER A 104 -19.10 -14.85 -15.91
N LEU A 105 -18.16 -15.18 -16.79
CA LEU A 105 -16.91 -15.88 -16.45
C LEU A 105 -16.06 -15.10 -15.44
N VAL A 106 -15.96 -13.77 -15.62
CA VAL A 106 -15.28 -12.87 -14.68
C VAL A 106 -15.91 -12.94 -13.29
N SER A 107 -17.24 -13.00 -13.23
CA SER A 107 -17.97 -13.08 -11.96
C SER A 107 -17.71 -14.42 -11.26
N PHE A 108 -17.70 -15.54 -12.00
CA PHE A 108 -17.34 -16.85 -11.46
C PHE A 108 -15.90 -16.90 -10.92
N ALA A 109 -14.94 -16.35 -11.66
CA ALA A 109 -13.53 -16.37 -11.28
C ALA A 109 -13.21 -15.56 -10.03
N ARG A 110 -13.94 -14.46 -9.77
CA ARG A 110 -13.76 -13.65 -8.55
C ARG A 110 -14.23 -14.36 -7.28
N ASN A 111 -15.21 -15.26 -7.37
CA ASN A 111 -15.70 -16.00 -6.21
C ASN A 111 -14.65 -17.00 -5.71
N LEU A 112 -13.93 -17.65 -6.63
CA LEU A 112 -12.81 -18.54 -6.32
C LEU A 112 -11.66 -17.87 -5.56
N ALA A 113 -11.36 -16.61 -5.89
CA ALA A 113 -10.29 -15.87 -5.23
C ALA A 113 -10.62 -15.55 -3.76
N ASN A 114 -11.90 -15.35 -3.43
CA ASN A 114 -12.35 -15.08 -2.07
C ASN A 114 -12.36 -16.33 -1.18
N GLU A 115 -12.55 -17.52 -1.75
CA GLU A 115 -12.44 -18.80 -1.01
C GLU A 115 -10.98 -19.24 -0.79
N GLY A 116 -10.08 -18.89 -1.72
CA GLY A 116 -8.66 -19.26 -1.70
C GLY A 116 -7.84 -18.68 -0.53
N ASP A 117 -8.32 -17.64 0.15
CA ASP A 117 -7.68 -17.08 1.35
C ASP A 117 -8.08 -17.79 2.65
N LEU A 118 -9.16 -18.59 2.65
CA LEU A 118 -9.61 -19.36 3.83
C LEU A 118 -9.11 -20.81 3.83
N HIS A 119 -8.82 -21.41 2.66
CA HIS A 119 -8.44 -22.82 2.55
C HIS A 119 -7.22 -23.04 1.64
N LYS A 120 -6.04 -22.59 2.06
CA LYS A 120 -4.75 -22.88 1.36
C LYS A 120 -4.24 -24.33 1.50
N LYS A 121 -5.05 -25.30 1.92
CA LYS A 121 -4.65 -26.71 1.98
C LYS A 121 -5.81 -27.59 1.51
N ASN A 122 -5.61 -28.23 0.35
CA ASN A 122 -6.41 -29.32 -0.24
C ASN A 122 -7.63 -28.93 -1.09
N MET A 123 -7.44 -28.17 -2.17
CA MET A 123 -8.41 -28.20 -3.28
C MET A 123 -7.97 -29.24 -4.33
N PRO A 124 -8.84 -30.18 -4.74
CA PRO A 124 -8.55 -31.10 -5.84
C PRO A 124 -8.41 -30.34 -7.16
N SER A 125 -7.53 -30.83 -8.04
CA SER A 125 -7.18 -30.24 -9.35
C SER A 125 -8.32 -30.22 -10.38
N SER A 126 -9.51 -30.72 -10.03
CA SER A 126 -10.66 -30.91 -10.93
C SER A 126 -11.95 -30.26 -10.38
N SER A 127 -11.89 -28.99 -9.97
CA SER A 127 -13.12 -28.26 -9.60
C SER A 127 -13.78 -27.62 -10.83
N PRO A 128 -15.13 -27.68 -10.98
CA PRO A 128 -15.86 -27.05 -12.09
C PRO A 128 -15.60 -25.54 -12.20
N SER A 129 -15.36 -24.91 -11.06
CA SER A 129 -15.00 -23.50 -10.97
C SER A 129 -13.63 -23.20 -11.60
N LEU A 130 -12.63 -24.08 -11.43
CA LEU A 130 -11.32 -23.96 -12.12
C LEU A 130 -11.47 -24.08 -13.64
N ALA A 131 -12.37 -24.95 -14.11
CA ALA A 131 -12.69 -25.07 -15.54
C ALA A 131 -13.34 -23.80 -16.10
N LEU A 132 -14.27 -23.17 -15.38
CA LEU A 132 -14.83 -21.88 -15.79
C LEU A 132 -13.78 -20.77 -15.84
N ARG A 133 -12.80 -20.79 -14.92
CA ARG A 133 -11.71 -19.82 -14.90
C ARG A 133 -10.76 -19.96 -16.10
N SER A 134 -10.49 -21.19 -16.57
CA SER A 134 -9.61 -21.40 -17.73
C SER A 134 -10.18 -20.84 -19.03
N LEU A 135 -11.51 -20.68 -19.14
CA LEU A 135 -12.19 -20.10 -20.29
C LEU A 135 -12.04 -18.58 -20.42
N LEU A 136 -11.53 -17.87 -19.40
CA LEU A 136 -11.44 -16.41 -19.40
C LEU A 136 -10.55 -15.85 -20.51
N ALA A 137 -9.32 -16.36 -20.62
CA ALA A 137 -8.36 -15.93 -21.63
C ALA A 137 -8.89 -16.15 -23.07
N PRO A 138 -9.33 -17.36 -23.47
CA PRO A 138 -9.85 -17.57 -24.82
C PRO A 138 -11.12 -16.77 -25.10
N CYS A 139 -12.02 -16.60 -24.11
CA CYS A 139 -13.20 -15.76 -24.28
C CYS A 139 -12.84 -14.28 -24.48
N LEU A 140 -11.87 -13.75 -23.71
CA LEU A 140 -11.39 -12.38 -23.85
C LEU A 140 -10.77 -12.14 -25.23
N GLU A 141 -9.87 -13.03 -25.68
CA GLU A 141 -9.18 -12.89 -26.97
C GLU A 141 -10.17 -12.91 -28.14
N LYS A 142 -11.11 -13.86 -28.15
CA LYS A 142 -12.16 -13.94 -29.17
C LYS A 142 -13.07 -12.71 -29.16
N THR A 143 -13.44 -12.20 -27.98
CA THR A 143 -14.26 -10.98 -27.87
C THR A 143 -13.50 -9.74 -28.35
N LEU A 144 -12.21 -9.61 -28.01
CA LEU A 144 -11.35 -8.52 -28.50
C LEU A 144 -11.18 -8.58 -30.01
N GLN A 145 -11.06 -9.77 -30.60
CA GLN A 145 -11.00 -9.94 -32.05
C GLN A 145 -12.28 -9.44 -32.72
N LYS A 146 -13.46 -9.89 -32.26
CA LYS A 146 -14.76 -9.43 -32.76
C LYS A 146 -14.94 -7.92 -32.64
N TRP A 147 -14.45 -7.34 -31.54
CA TRP A 147 -14.47 -5.90 -31.35
C TRP A 147 -13.59 -5.15 -32.37
N LYS A 148 -12.38 -5.68 -32.67
CA LYS A 148 -11.48 -5.12 -33.68
C LYS A 148 -12.03 -5.23 -35.10
N GLU A 149 -12.83 -6.25 -35.38
CA GLU A 149 -13.51 -6.42 -36.67
C GLU A 149 -14.62 -5.37 -36.90
N GLN A 150 -15.08 -4.68 -35.84
CA GLN A 150 -16.04 -3.57 -35.89
C GLN A 150 -17.36 -3.86 -36.65
N SER A 151 -17.75 -5.14 -36.74
CA SER A 151 -18.97 -5.56 -37.43
C SER A 151 -20.25 -5.16 -36.70
N VAL A 152 -20.19 -5.04 -35.38
CA VAL A 152 -21.29 -4.63 -34.50
C VAL A 152 -20.81 -3.55 -33.54
N ARG A 153 -21.63 -2.51 -33.34
CA ARG A 153 -21.31 -1.43 -32.40
C ARG A 153 -21.33 -1.96 -30.95
N PRO A 154 -20.25 -1.77 -30.17
CA PRO A 154 -20.22 -2.21 -28.78
C PRO A 154 -21.08 -1.32 -27.88
N HIS A 155 -21.74 -1.91 -26.88
CA HIS A 155 -22.37 -1.20 -25.77
C HIS A 155 -21.33 -0.74 -24.73
N THR A 156 -21.71 0.19 -23.84
CA THR A 156 -20.85 0.60 -22.72
C THR A 156 -20.51 -0.58 -21.81
N SER A 157 -21.50 -1.44 -21.51
CA SER A 157 -21.31 -2.67 -20.76
C SER A 157 -20.32 -3.62 -21.43
N THR A 158 -20.32 -3.69 -22.77
CA THR A 158 -19.40 -4.52 -23.57
C THR A 158 -17.95 -4.08 -23.36
N LEU A 159 -17.68 -2.78 -23.48
CA LEU A 159 -16.34 -2.23 -23.25
C LEU A 159 -15.89 -2.39 -21.79
N LEU A 160 -16.80 -2.23 -20.83
CA LEU A 160 -16.50 -2.46 -19.40
C LEU A 160 -16.21 -3.93 -19.10
N SER A 161 -16.92 -4.87 -19.72
CA SER A 161 -16.65 -6.31 -19.58
C SER A 161 -15.31 -6.70 -20.19
N LEU A 162 -14.95 -6.13 -21.36
CA LEU A 162 -13.61 -6.27 -21.93
C LEU A 162 -12.53 -5.74 -20.96
N LEU A 163 -12.74 -4.55 -20.38
CA LEU A 163 -11.81 -3.96 -19.44
C LEU A 163 -11.59 -4.83 -18.18
N ARG A 164 -12.68 -5.38 -17.62
CA ARG A 164 -12.64 -6.31 -16.48
C ARG A 164 -11.97 -7.64 -16.83
N GLY A 165 -12.22 -8.16 -18.03
CA GLY A 165 -11.55 -9.35 -18.54
C GLY A 165 -10.05 -9.13 -18.69
N THR A 166 -9.63 -8.01 -19.28
CA THR A 166 -8.21 -7.63 -19.41
C THR A 166 -7.53 -7.52 -18.05
N ASP A 167 -8.19 -6.89 -17.06
CA ASP A 167 -7.69 -6.80 -15.70
C ASP A 167 -7.46 -8.17 -15.05
N ILE A 168 -8.41 -9.09 -15.19
CA ILE A 168 -8.28 -10.42 -14.58
C ILE A 168 -7.23 -11.28 -15.28
N VAL A 169 -7.15 -11.25 -16.61
CA VAL A 169 -6.24 -12.13 -17.37
C VAL A 169 -4.80 -11.61 -17.33
N TYR A 170 -4.59 -10.30 -17.51
CA TYR A 170 -3.25 -9.72 -17.63
C TYR A 170 -2.83 -8.90 -16.40
N GLY A 171 -3.80 -8.35 -15.67
CA GLY A 171 -3.58 -7.59 -14.44
C GLY A 171 -3.40 -8.45 -13.19
N GLU A 172 -3.50 -9.78 -13.28
CA GLU A 172 -3.38 -10.68 -12.13
C GLU A 172 -2.09 -10.42 -11.33
N GLY A 173 -2.23 -10.41 -9.99
CA GLY A 173 -1.16 -10.06 -9.04
C GLY A 173 -0.95 -8.56 -8.82
N PHE A 174 -1.47 -7.68 -9.68
CA PHE A 174 -1.40 -6.23 -9.50
C PHE A 174 -2.63 -5.72 -8.72
N HIS A 175 -2.58 -5.90 -7.40
CA HIS A 175 -3.62 -5.43 -6.50
C HIS A 175 -3.38 -3.95 -6.25
N PHE A 176 -4.26 -3.11 -6.82
CA PHE A 176 -4.32 -1.72 -6.44
C PHE A 176 -4.90 -1.65 -5.03
N THR A 177 -4.06 -1.65 -4.00
CA THR A 177 -4.51 -1.24 -2.67
C THR A 177 -4.78 0.25 -2.77
N PRO A 178 -6.05 0.71 -2.63
CA PRO A 178 -6.31 2.14 -2.55
C PRO A 178 -5.37 2.68 -1.50
N VAL A 179 -4.49 3.61 -1.90
CA VAL A 179 -3.47 4.16 -1.00
C VAL A 179 -4.25 4.67 0.21
N SER A 180 -4.24 3.89 1.30
CA SER A 180 -4.83 4.32 2.55
C SER A 180 -4.02 5.55 2.88
N VAL A 181 -4.68 6.69 2.83
CA VAL A 181 -4.10 8.03 2.91
C VAL A 181 -2.90 8.03 3.85
N ASP A 182 -1.70 7.88 3.28
CA ASP A 182 -0.50 7.92 4.12
C ASP A 182 -0.41 9.37 4.56
N MET A 183 -0.71 9.62 5.84
CA MET A 183 -0.67 10.97 6.44
C MET A 183 0.68 11.64 6.18
N MET A 184 1.75 10.85 6.05
CA MET A 184 3.12 11.32 5.82
C MET A 184 3.58 11.13 4.36
N GLY A 185 2.78 10.46 3.53
CA GLY A 185 3.06 10.23 2.12
C GLY A 185 2.85 11.48 1.30
N LEU A 186 3.93 12.22 1.06
CA LEU A 186 3.97 13.43 0.23
C LEU A 186 3.67 13.23 -1.27
N LEU A 187 3.30 12.03 -1.75
CA LEU A 187 3.16 11.78 -3.19
C LEU A 187 1.87 11.00 -3.54
N PRO A 188 0.80 11.68 -4.00
CA PRO A 188 -0.20 11.11 -4.91
C PRO A 188 0.42 10.52 -6.20
N ILE A 189 1.73 10.64 -6.40
CA ILE A 189 2.44 10.11 -7.56
C ILE A 189 2.55 8.57 -7.52
N LYS A 190 2.65 7.94 -6.34
CA LYS A 190 2.81 6.47 -6.25
C LYS A 190 1.59 5.71 -6.77
N GLY A 191 0.37 6.16 -6.45
CA GLY A 191 -0.86 5.54 -6.93
C GLY A 191 -1.01 5.68 -8.45
N LYS A 192 -0.73 6.86 -9.01
CA LYS A 192 -0.78 7.09 -10.46
C LYS A 192 0.27 6.31 -11.23
N ILE A 193 1.50 6.20 -10.70
CA ILE A 193 2.54 5.35 -11.29
C ILE A 193 2.09 3.89 -11.34
N GLN A 194 1.47 3.40 -10.26
CA GLN A 194 0.96 2.02 -10.22
C GLN A 194 -0.17 1.80 -11.24
N MET A 195 -1.13 2.73 -11.34
CA MET A 195 -2.19 2.64 -12.35
C MET A 195 -1.62 2.70 -13.79
N GLU A 196 -0.61 3.53 -14.03
CA GLU A 196 0.05 3.63 -15.34
C GLU A 196 0.83 2.35 -15.68
N ALA A 197 1.56 1.79 -14.71
CA ALA A 197 2.24 0.50 -14.88
C ALA A 197 1.22 -0.62 -15.17
N LYS A 198 0.07 -0.60 -14.52
CA LYS A 198 -1.02 -1.55 -14.78
C LYS A 198 -1.59 -1.40 -16.19
N LEU A 199 -1.79 -0.17 -16.66
CA LEU A 199 -2.23 0.12 -18.03
C LEU A 199 -1.25 -0.38 -19.08
N GLN A 200 0.05 -0.32 -18.80
CA GLN A 200 1.09 -0.85 -19.69
C GLN A 200 1.10 -2.38 -19.73
N LYS A 201 0.84 -3.04 -18.58
CA LYS A 201 0.74 -4.51 -18.48
C LYS A 201 -0.53 -5.06 -19.15
N CYS A 202 -1.61 -4.29 -19.18
CA CYS A 202 -2.92 -4.71 -19.69
C CYS A 202 -3.07 -4.38 -21.19
N PRO A 203 -2.77 -5.32 -22.12
CA PRO A 203 -2.89 -5.06 -23.55
C PRO A 203 -4.34 -4.68 -23.91
N SER A 204 -4.50 -3.74 -24.83
CA SER A 204 -5.81 -3.20 -25.26
C SER A 204 -6.55 -2.29 -24.26
N ALA A 205 -6.16 -2.21 -22.98
CA ALA A 205 -6.85 -1.37 -21.99
C ALA A 205 -6.95 0.10 -22.43
N ARG A 206 -5.85 0.69 -22.95
CA ARG A 206 -5.84 2.06 -23.47
C ARG A 206 -6.83 2.28 -24.62
N HIS A 207 -6.96 1.31 -25.53
CA HIS A 207 -7.91 1.39 -26.65
C HIS A 207 -9.36 1.30 -26.17
N ILE A 208 -9.62 0.43 -25.18
CA ILE A 208 -10.94 0.28 -24.57
C ILE A 208 -11.35 1.57 -23.86
N LEU A 209 -10.45 2.16 -23.07
CA LEU A 209 -10.67 3.43 -22.37
C LEU A 209 -10.92 4.59 -23.34
N LYS A 210 -10.13 4.68 -24.41
CA LYS A 210 -10.35 5.66 -25.49
C LYS A 210 -11.75 5.50 -26.11
N SER A 211 -12.18 4.28 -26.34
CA SER A 211 -13.49 4.01 -26.94
C SER A 211 -14.64 4.33 -25.99
N LEU A 212 -14.49 4.05 -24.69
CA LEU A 212 -15.44 4.45 -23.65
C LEU A 212 -15.61 5.98 -23.59
N ARG A 213 -14.52 6.73 -23.75
CA ARG A 213 -14.54 8.21 -23.80
C ARG A 213 -15.35 8.75 -24.98
N GLU A 214 -15.36 8.03 -26.10
CA GLU A 214 -16.07 8.42 -27.33
C GLU A 214 -17.56 8.01 -27.29
N MET A 215 -18.01 7.27 -26.27
CA MET A 215 -19.42 6.90 -26.12
C MET A 215 -20.26 8.03 -25.52
N GLN A 216 -21.53 8.09 -25.93
CA GLN A 216 -22.53 8.90 -25.23
C GLN A 216 -22.97 8.17 -23.97
N LEU A 217 -22.41 8.56 -22.82
CA LEU A 217 -22.68 7.92 -21.55
C LEU A 217 -24.00 8.42 -20.96
N SER A 218 -24.86 7.49 -20.53
CA SER A 218 -25.95 7.82 -19.62
C SER A 218 -25.43 8.11 -18.21
N LYS A 219 -26.29 8.64 -17.33
CA LYS A 219 -25.98 8.78 -15.90
C LYS A 219 -25.51 7.46 -15.27
N LEU A 220 -26.19 6.37 -15.61
CA LEU A 220 -25.89 5.04 -15.07
C LEU A 220 -24.51 4.58 -15.57
N ASP A 221 -24.27 4.74 -16.87
CA ASP A 221 -23.00 4.40 -17.50
C ASP A 221 -21.84 5.18 -16.90
N ALA A 222 -21.98 6.50 -16.76
CA ALA A 222 -20.96 7.36 -16.16
C ALA A 222 -20.60 6.92 -14.74
N GLY A 223 -21.60 6.58 -13.91
CA GLY A 223 -21.38 6.07 -12.56
C GLY A 223 -20.70 4.70 -12.53
N ILE A 224 -21.10 3.78 -13.41
CA ILE A 224 -20.50 2.44 -13.52
C ILE A 224 -19.08 2.52 -14.07
N CYS A 225 -18.83 3.35 -15.08
CA CYS A 225 -17.50 3.61 -15.61
C CYS A 225 -16.57 4.08 -14.51
N LEU A 226 -16.91 5.18 -13.83
CA LEU A 226 -16.08 5.73 -12.76
C LEU A 226 -15.83 4.73 -11.63
N SER A 227 -16.85 3.96 -11.24
CA SER A 227 -16.72 2.91 -10.23
C SER A 227 -15.82 1.77 -10.70
N SER A 228 -15.92 1.36 -11.96
CA SER A 228 -15.11 0.29 -12.53
C SER A 228 -13.66 0.73 -12.71
N LEU A 229 -13.38 1.96 -13.12
CA LEU A 229 -12.01 2.49 -13.17
C LEU A 229 -11.35 2.44 -11.80
N ALA A 230 -12.07 2.87 -10.76
CA ALA A 230 -11.59 2.85 -9.38
C ALA A 230 -11.37 1.42 -8.86
N GLU A 231 -12.29 0.50 -9.17
CA GLU A 231 -12.19 -0.90 -8.77
C GLU A 231 -10.99 -1.61 -9.43
N LEU A 232 -10.78 -1.38 -10.73
CA LEU A 232 -9.73 -2.03 -11.50
C LEU A 232 -8.37 -1.33 -11.36
N GLY A 233 -8.34 -0.07 -10.91
CA GLY A 233 -7.11 0.74 -10.89
C GLY A 233 -6.59 1.07 -12.29
N LEU A 234 -7.50 1.23 -13.27
CA LEU A 234 -7.19 1.64 -14.64
C LEU A 234 -7.64 3.07 -14.82
N TYR A 235 -6.70 4.01 -14.93
CA TYR A 235 -7.00 5.44 -14.90
C TYR A 235 -6.96 6.08 -16.28
N ASP A 236 -8.04 6.77 -16.65
CA ASP A 236 -8.06 7.67 -17.80
C ASP A 236 -8.70 9.00 -17.37
N ALA A 237 -7.92 10.08 -17.49
CA ALA A 237 -8.33 11.39 -16.99
C ALA A 237 -9.51 11.98 -17.77
N GLU A 238 -9.54 11.78 -19.08
CA GLU A 238 -10.56 12.35 -19.95
C GLU A 238 -11.90 11.62 -19.79
N LEU A 239 -11.86 10.30 -19.63
CA LEU A 239 -13.04 9.51 -19.29
C LEU A 239 -13.58 9.89 -17.90
N CYS A 240 -12.71 10.13 -16.91
CA CYS A 240 -13.13 10.62 -15.60
C CYS A 240 -13.84 11.98 -15.69
N ASN A 241 -13.28 12.92 -16.46
CA ASN A 241 -13.91 14.22 -16.71
C ASN A 241 -15.28 14.04 -17.38
N ALA A 242 -15.36 13.27 -18.48
CA ALA A 242 -16.62 13.01 -19.18
C ALA A 242 -17.69 12.41 -18.26
N CYS A 243 -17.32 11.43 -17.42
CA CYS A 243 -18.23 10.86 -16.43
C CYS A 243 -18.71 11.91 -15.42
N CYS A 244 -17.81 12.77 -14.92
CA CYS A 244 -18.17 13.82 -13.97
C CYS A 244 -19.10 14.87 -14.59
N GLU A 245 -18.89 15.28 -15.84
CA GLU A 245 -19.77 16.22 -16.55
C GLU A 245 -21.19 15.66 -16.74
N VAL A 246 -21.29 14.37 -17.12
CA VAL A 246 -22.60 13.68 -17.22
C VAL A 246 -23.29 13.60 -15.85
N LEU A 247 -22.55 13.26 -14.80
CA LEU A 247 -23.11 13.18 -13.43
C LEU A 247 -23.50 14.55 -12.88
N PHE A 248 -22.78 15.61 -13.25
CA PHE A 248 -23.10 16.98 -12.88
C PHE A 248 -24.38 17.46 -13.60
N SER A 249 -24.47 17.27 -14.91
CA SER A 249 -25.67 17.65 -15.69
C SER A 249 -26.92 16.87 -15.27
N THR A 250 -26.78 15.65 -14.75
CA THR A 250 -27.89 14.79 -14.31
C THR A 250 -28.01 14.64 -12.78
N HIS A 251 -27.38 15.54 -12.01
CA HIS A 251 -27.24 15.43 -10.56
C HIS A 251 -28.55 15.25 -9.80
N ALA A 252 -29.65 15.85 -10.27
CA ALA A 252 -30.97 15.76 -9.64
C ALA A 252 -31.51 14.33 -9.55
N LEU A 253 -31.05 13.42 -10.41
CA LEU A 253 -31.46 12.02 -10.42
C LEU A 253 -30.52 11.13 -9.60
N VAL A 254 -29.39 11.64 -9.11
CA VAL A 254 -28.35 10.88 -8.40
C VAL A 254 -28.68 10.81 -6.90
N THR A 255 -28.64 9.60 -6.32
CA THR A 255 -28.91 9.43 -4.88
C THR A 255 -27.69 9.78 -4.02
N CYS A 256 -27.89 10.07 -2.73
CA CYS A 256 -26.77 10.38 -1.81
C CYS A 256 -25.76 9.22 -1.72
N GLN A 257 -26.21 7.96 -1.81
CA GLN A 257 -25.32 6.79 -1.86
C GLN A 257 -24.48 6.75 -3.14
N GLN A 258 -25.07 7.13 -4.28
CA GLN A 258 -24.35 7.23 -5.55
C GLN A 258 -23.31 8.37 -5.51
N PHE A 259 -23.64 9.54 -4.94
CA PHE A 259 -22.66 10.61 -4.74
C PHE A 259 -21.50 10.19 -3.82
N ALA A 260 -21.79 9.47 -2.73
CA ALA A 260 -20.76 8.92 -1.86
C ALA A 260 -19.81 7.95 -2.61
N GLN A 261 -20.37 7.09 -3.48
CA GLN A 261 -19.59 6.22 -4.35
C GLN A 261 -18.73 7.02 -5.35
N VAL A 262 -19.28 8.08 -5.95
CA VAL A 262 -18.54 8.97 -6.88
C VAL A 262 -17.35 9.62 -6.16
N ILE A 263 -17.55 10.19 -4.97
CA ILE A 263 -16.47 10.78 -4.16
C ILE A 263 -15.40 9.75 -3.82
N TYR A 264 -15.81 8.53 -3.43
CA TYR A 264 -14.89 7.44 -3.18
C TYR A 264 -14.07 7.07 -4.42
N SER A 265 -14.73 6.84 -5.56
CA SER A 265 -14.05 6.48 -6.81
C SER A 265 -13.06 7.55 -7.26
N LEU A 266 -13.41 8.83 -7.12
CA LEU A 266 -12.51 9.95 -7.39
C LEU A 266 -11.30 9.97 -6.46
N GLY A 267 -11.50 9.65 -5.17
CA GLY A 267 -10.42 9.52 -4.20
C GLY A 267 -9.46 8.37 -4.52
N VAL A 268 -10.01 7.20 -4.84
CA VAL A 268 -9.23 6.01 -5.26
C VAL A 268 -8.39 6.33 -6.49
N LEU A 269 -8.98 6.99 -7.49
CA LEU A 269 -8.32 7.40 -8.73
C LEU A 269 -7.39 8.60 -8.56
N GLN A 270 -7.43 9.27 -7.40
CA GLN A 270 -6.74 10.55 -7.14
C GLN A 270 -6.98 11.58 -8.25
N HIS A 271 -8.19 11.54 -8.81
CA HIS A 271 -8.64 12.47 -9.83
C HIS A 271 -9.18 13.71 -9.14
N ARG A 272 -8.80 14.91 -9.59
CA ARG A 272 -9.30 16.18 -9.06
C ARG A 272 -10.16 16.84 -10.12
N HIS A 273 -11.47 16.88 -9.88
CA HIS A 273 -12.48 17.45 -10.76
C HIS A 273 -13.06 18.74 -10.16
N ILE A 274 -13.52 19.67 -11.01
CA ILE A 274 -14.09 20.94 -10.56
C ILE A 274 -15.37 20.74 -9.73
N HIS A 275 -16.18 19.74 -10.08
CA HIS A 275 -17.47 19.44 -9.41
C HIS A 275 -17.37 18.61 -8.12
N GLN A 276 -16.17 18.28 -7.61
CA GLN A 276 -16.03 17.41 -6.43
C GLN A 276 -16.66 18.00 -5.16
N LYS A 277 -16.45 19.29 -4.93
CA LYS A 277 -17.08 20.02 -3.82
C LYS A 277 -18.60 19.99 -3.92
N PHE A 278 -19.11 20.18 -5.14
CA PHE A 278 -20.54 20.11 -5.42
C PHE A 278 -21.11 18.72 -5.11
N PHE A 279 -20.52 17.64 -5.64
CA PHE A 279 -20.97 16.27 -5.36
C PHE A 279 -20.96 15.94 -3.87
N SER A 280 -19.91 16.37 -3.16
CA SER A 280 -19.83 16.16 -1.71
C SER A 280 -20.93 16.93 -0.95
N SER A 281 -21.28 18.14 -1.39
CA SER A 281 -22.33 18.95 -0.74
C SER A 281 -23.74 18.40 -0.93
N MET A 282 -23.98 17.55 -1.94
CA MET A 282 -25.27 16.91 -2.20
C MET A 282 -25.55 15.69 -1.31
N VAL A 283 -24.56 15.26 -0.51
CA VAL A 283 -24.70 14.08 0.35
C VAL A 283 -25.43 14.45 1.65
N ASP A 284 -26.69 14.04 1.75
CA ASP A 284 -27.44 14.03 3.00
C ASP A 284 -27.16 12.72 3.76
N PHE A 285 -26.45 12.80 4.88
CA PHE A 285 -26.05 11.64 5.67
C PHE A 285 -27.23 10.89 6.29
N LYS A 286 -28.41 11.51 6.42
CA LYS A 286 -29.63 10.83 6.88
C LYS A 286 -30.19 9.87 5.83
N LYS A 287 -29.91 10.12 4.55
CA LYS A 287 -30.38 9.32 3.39
C LYS A 287 -29.33 8.30 2.92
N CYS A 288 -28.20 8.21 3.61
CA CYS A 288 -27.12 7.26 3.33
C CYS A 288 -27.18 6.07 4.30
N ASN A 289 -26.63 4.92 3.90
CA ASN A 289 -26.28 3.86 4.83
C ASN A 289 -24.85 4.04 5.35
N ALA A 290 -24.46 3.28 6.38
CA ALA A 290 -23.15 3.39 7.00
C ALA A 290 -21.99 3.11 6.01
N ALA A 291 -22.18 2.20 5.06
CA ALA A 291 -21.20 1.90 4.01
C ALA A 291 -20.97 3.10 3.06
N ALA A 292 -22.05 3.79 2.67
CA ALA A 292 -21.96 5.00 1.86
C ALA A 292 -21.27 6.13 2.62
N LEU A 293 -21.60 6.36 3.90
CA LEU A 293 -20.89 7.33 4.73
C LEU A 293 -19.39 7.02 4.80
N ARG A 294 -19.02 5.75 5.01
CA ARG A 294 -17.62 5.31 5.01
C ARG A 294 -16.92 5.63 3.69
N LYS A 295 -17.54 5.28 2.56
CA LYS A 295 -17.02 5.57 1.22
C LYS A 295 -16.81 7.07 1.00
N HIS A 296 -17.79 7.90 1.35
CA HIS A 296 -17.69 9.36 1.25
C HIS A 296 -16.52 9.90 2.10
N THR A 297 -16.45 9.49 3.37
CA THR A 297 -15.40 9.91 4.32
C THR A 297 -14.00 9.53 3.84
N MET A 298 -13.83 8.27 3.38
CA MET A 298 -12.56 7.81 2.83
C MET A 298 -12.19 8.54 1.53
N GLY A 299 -13.16 8.77 0.64
CA GLY A 299 -12.94 9.50 -0.60
C GLY A 299 -12.47 10.94 -0.36
N LEU A 300 -13.08 11.64 0.59
CA LEU A 300 -12.64 12.98 1.01
C LEU A 300 -11.21 12.96 1.53
N ALA A 301 -10.87 12.00 2.40
CA ALA A 301 -9.52 11.85 2.93
C ALA A 301 -8.49 11.59 1.82
N MET A 302 -8.80 10.71 0.86
CA MET A 302 -7.92 10.41 -0.28
C MET A 302 -7.72 11.62 -1.19
N LEU A 303 -8.76 12.43 -1.38
CA LEU A 303 -8.68 13.69 -2.13
C LEU A 303 -7.98 14.81 -1.34
N ARG A 304 -7.78 14.62 -0.03
CA ARG A 304 -7.42 15.66 0.95
C ARG A 304 -8.35 16.88 0.85
N GLN A 305 -9.63 16.59 0.70
CA GLN A 305 -10.68 17.59 0.55
C GLN A 305 -11.46 17.69 1.86
N PRO A 306 -11.49 18.85 2.53
CA PRO A 306 -12.29 19.02 3.73
C PRO A 306 -13.78 18.81 3.43
N PRO A 307 -14.56 18.31 4.39
CA PRO A 307 -16.01 18.22 4.23
C PRO A 307 -16.60 19.62 4.01
N PRO A 308 -17.63 19.79 3.18
CA PRO A 308 -18.28 21.09 2.97
C PRO A 308 -18.81 21.72 4.25
N ASN A 309 -19.26 20.90 5.20
CA ASN A 309 -19.67 21.31 6.54
C ASN A 309 -19.22 20.24 7.55
N GLU A 310 -18.22 20.57 8.36
CA GLU A 310 -17.63 19.65 9.34
C GLU A 310 -18.64 19.21 10.41
N ARG A 311 -19.50 20.12 10.90
CA ARG A 311 -20.50 19.79 11.92
C ARG A 311 -21.52 18.80 11.39
N ALA A 312 -22.13 19.09 10.23
CA ALA A 312 -23.10 18.18 9.62
C ALA A 312 -22.48 16.82 9.27
N PHE A 313 -21.21 16.81 8.86
CA PHE A 313 -20.45 15.59 8.61
C PHE A 313 -20.24 14.76 9.87
N MET A 314 -19.80 15.38 10.98
CA MET A 314 -19.65 14.71 12.26
C MET A 314 -20.98 14.23 12.84
N ASP A 315 -22.05 15.03 12.72
CA ASP A 315 -23.41 14.63 13.11
C ASP A 315 -23.86 13.39 12.31
N GLY A 316 -23.53 13.32 11.01
CA GLY A 316 -23.75 12.15 10.17
C GLY A 316 -22.96 10.93 10.65
N ILE A 317 -21.69 11.10 11.04
CA ILE A 317 -20.88 10.01 11.62
C ILE A 317 -21.50 9.48 12.91
N PHE A 318 -21.92 10.36 13.82
CA PHE A 318 -22.56 9.94 15.07
C PHE A 318 -23.93 9.32 14.85
N LEU A 319 -24.72 9.82 13.88
CA LEU A 319 -26.00 9.23 13.50
C LEU A 319 -25.84 7.74 13.16
N HIS A 320 -24.83 7.39 12.36
CA HIS A 320 -24.58 6.00 11.97
C HIS A 320 -23.88 5.19 13.07
N ALA A 321 -22.94 5.80 13.80
CA ALA A 321 -22.18 5.10 14.84
C ALA A 321 -23.02 4.80 16.10
N LEU A 322 -24.04 5.61 16.38
CA LEU A 322 -24.91 5.50 17.57
C LEU A 322 -26.34 5.06 17.23
N ARG A 323 -26.64 4.74 15.97
CA ARG A 323 -27.97 4.28 15.58
C ARG A 323 -28.31 3.07 16.46
N PRO A 324 -29.41 3.10 17.23
CA PRO A 324 -29.83 1.92 17.95
C PRO A 324 -30.13 0.83 16.93
N THR A 325 -29.66 -0.40 17.19
CA THR A 325 -30.35 -1.60 16.72
C THR A 325 -31.68 -1.64 17.48
N ASP A 326 -32.65 -0.82 17.05
CA ASP A 326 -33.94 -0.70 17.72
C ASP A 326 -34.74 -1.99 17.45
N PRO A 327 -35.13 -2.77 18.48
CA PRO A 327 -35.81 -4.06 18.30
C PRO A 327 -37.23 -3.96 17.71
N LEU A 328 -37.75 -2.75 17.47
CA LEU A 328 -39.15 -2.50 17.12
C LEU A 328 -39.36 -1.97 15.70
N GLU A 329 -38.33 -1.79 14.88
CA GLU A 329 -38.49 -1.66 13.43
C GLU A 329 -38.51 -3.06 12.79
N TYR A 330 -39.73 -3.51 12.44
CA TYR A 330 -40.08 -4.77 11.77
C TYR A 330 -39.37 -4.96 10.40
N SER A 331 -38.05 -5.13 10.41
CA SER A 331 -37.23 -5.70 9.34
C SER A 331 -35.72 -5.75 9.64
N TYR A 332 -35.25 -5.24 10.78
CA TYR A 332 -33.81 -5.26 11.11
C TYR A 332 -33.45 -6.46 11.99
N SER A 333 -32.67 -7.40 11.45
CA SER A 333 -32.02 -8.47 12.21
C SER A 333 -31.04 -7.87 13.23
N PRO A 334 -30.91 -8.40 14.46
CA PRO A 334 -29.92 -8.00 15.47
C PRO A 334 -28.44 -8.20 15.07
N GLU A 335 -28.15 -8.59 13.81
CA GLU A 335 -26.84 -9.06 13.35
C GLU A 335 -25.95 -7.99 12.66
N GLU A 336 -26.41 -6.76 12.41
CA GLU A 336 -25.56 -5.72 11.78
C GLU A 336 -24.98 -4.71 12.79
N GLU A 337 -24.28 -5.20 13.83
CA GLU A 337 -23.33 -4.35 14.53
C GLU A 337 -22.27 -3.84 13.55
N LEU A 338 -22.01 -2.52 13.51
CA LEU A 338 -20.95 -1.97 12.65
C LEU A 338 -19.60 -2.64 12.93
N SER A 339 -18.92 -3.07 11.88
CA SER A 339 -17.64 -3.77 11.99
C SER A 339 -16.53 -2.86 12.53
N SER A 340 -15.54 -3.46 13.21
CA SER A 340 -14.35 -2.73 13.67
C SER A 340 -13.59 -2.03 12.54
N GLU A 341 -13.59 -2.61 11.33
CA GLU A 341 -13.02 -2.00 10.13
C GLU A 341 -13.68 -0.66 9.77
N TRP A 342 -15.00 -0.53 9.97
CA TRP A 342 -15.74 0.70 9.71
C TRP A 342 -15.21 1.83 10.62
N PHE A 343 -15.12 1.57 11.93
CA PHE A 343 -14.66 2.57 12.89
C PHE A 343 -13.20 2.99 12.65
N VAL A 344 -12.32 2.02 12.37
CA VAL A 344 -10.90 2.26 12.05
C VAL A 344 -10.78 3.11 10.78
N SER A 345 -11.53 2.78 9.73
CA SER A 345 -11.49 3.51 8.45
C SER A 345 -11.93 4.96 8.61
N ILE A 346 -13.04 5.20 9.32
CA ILE A 346 -13.54 6.55 9.59
C ILE A 346 -12.53 7.33 10.44
N GLY A 347 -12.02 6.72 11.52
CA GLY A 347 -11.06 7.39 12.42
C GLY A 347 -9.77 7.78 11.69
N HIS A 348 -9.25 6.90 10.86
CA HIS A 348 -8.08 7.18 10.02
C HIS A 348 -8.36 8.32 9.03
N ALA A 349 -9.49 8.26 8.33
CA ALA A 349 -9.90 9.30 7.39
C ALA A 349 -10.07 10.68 8.06
N LEU A 350 -10.65 10.73 9.27
CA LEU A 350 -10.74 11.96 10.06
C LEU A 350 -9.36 12.55 10.38
N SER A 351 -8.43 11.72 10.85
CA SER A 351 -7.05 12.18 11.09
C SER A 351 -6.37 12.70 9.83
N CYS A 352 -6.62 12.07 8.68
CA CYS A 352 -6.09 12.51 7.38
C CYS A 352 -6.69 13.84 6.89
N LEU A 353 -7.92 14.13 7.29
CA LEU A 353 -8.59 15.41 7.04
C LEU A 353 -8.20 16.49 8.07
N GLY A 354 -7.38 16.15 9.07
CA GLY A 354 -7.02 17.04 10.17
C GLY A 354 -8.15 17.28 11.18
N ILE A 355 -9.20 16.45 11.15
CA ILE A 355 -10.36 16.58 12.05
C ILE A 355 -10.08 15.81 13.34
N VAL A 356 -10.00 16.54 14.45
CA VAL A 356 -9.79 15.97 15.78
C VAL A 356 -11.09 16.05 16.58
N HIS A 357 -11.77 14.92 16.74
CA HIS A 357 -12.98 14.84 17.55
C HIS A 357 -12.82 13.88 18.74
N TYR A 358 -12.62 14.43 19.95
CA TYR A 358 -12.26 13.68 21.15
C TYR A 358 -13.27 12.57 21.50
N LYS A 359 -14.58 12.86 21.41
CA LYS A 359 -15.63 11.88 21.71
C LYS A 359 -15.64 10.70 20.72
N TYR A 360 -15.31 10.97 19.46
CA TYR A 360 -15.26 9.92 18.44
C TYR A 360 -14.07 8.99 18.68
N ARG A 361 -12.88 9.54 18.98
CA ARG A 361 -11.69 8.75 19.32
C ARG A 361 -11.88 7.89 20.56
N LEU A 362 -12.56 8.42 21.59
CA LEU A 362 -12.95 7.65 22.77
C LEU A 362 -13.90 6.49 22.42
N MET A 363 -14.89 6.73 21.56
CA MET A 363 -15.80 5.70 21.08
C MET A 363 -15.06 4.61 20.28
N LEU A 364 -14.20 5.01 19.34
CA LEU A 364 -13.33 4.12 18.56
C LEU A 364 -12.49 3.23 19.48
N ALA A 365 -11.79 3.83 20.45
CA ALA A 365 -10.96 3.09 21.40
C ALA A 365 -11.79 2.12 22.25
N ARG A 366 -13.04 2.47 22.62
CA ARG A 366 -13.92 1.57 23.38
C ARG A 366 -14.42 0.39 22.53
N ARG A 367 -14.80 0.64 21.28
CA ARG A 367 -15.43 -0.35 20.40
C ARG A 367 -14.44 -1.36 19.86
N VAL A 368 -13.26 -0.90 19.40
CA VAL A 368 -12.31 -1.74 18.65
C VAL A 368 -11.25 -2.38 19.55
N ARG A 369 -11.12 -1.99 20.83
CA ARG A 369 -10.02 -2.46 21.70
C ARG A 369 -9.94 -3.98 21.84
N ARG A 370 -11.07 -4.68 21.87
CA ARG A 370 -11.08 -6.15 21.97
C ARG A 370 -10.62 -6.83 20.68
N ASP A 371 -10.75 -6.14 19.56
CA ASP A 371 -10.50 -6.69 18.23
C ASP A 371 -9.10 -6.35 17.71
N ILE A 372 -8.31 -5.52 18.42
CA ILE A 372 -6.94 -5.12 18.02
C ILE A 372 -6.07 -6.32 17.63
N ILE A 373 -6.26 -7.46 18.28
CA ILE A 373 -5.51 -8.69 18.02
C ILE A 373 -5.83 -9.25 16.63
N GLN A 374 -7.08 -9.16 16.20
CA GLN A 374 -7.58 -9.68 14.92
C GLN A 374 -7.34 -8.71 13.75
N LEU A 375 -7.03 -7.45 14.01
CA LEU A 375 -6.73 -6.46 12.97
C LEU A 375 -5.47 -6.83 12.17
N THR A 376 -5.44 -6.52 10.88
CA THR A 376 -4.23 -6.61 10.06
C THR A 376 -3.20 -5.55 10.46
N THR A 377 -1.94 -5.71 10.07
CA THR A 377 -0.87 -4.71 10.31
C THR A 377 -1.27 -3.33 9.77
N GLN A 378 -1.88 -3.28 8.59
CA GLN A 378 -2.39 -2.04 8.00
C GLN A 378 -3.50 -1.41 8.84
N GLN A 379 -4.48 -2.20 9.30
CA GLN A 379 -5.57 -1.71 10.14
C GLN A 379 -5.07 -1.21 11.51
N ARG A 380 -4.06 -1.87 12.10
CA ARG A 380 -3.41 -1.41 13.33
C ARG A 380 -2.73 -0.06 13.13
N CYS A 381 -2.04 0.15 11.99
CA CYS A 381 -1.43 1.43 11.65
C CYS A 381 -2.49 2.54 11.45
N GLN A 382 -3.58 2.24 10.74
CA GLN A 382 -4.71 3.16 10.59
C GLN A 382 -5.32 3.55 11.95
N MET A 383 -5.42 2.58 12.86
CA MET A 383 -5.91 2.83 14.22
C MET A 383 -4.94 3.70 15.04
N LEU A 384 -3.61 3.53 14.87
CA LEU A 384 -2.61 4.42 15.48
C LEU A 384 -2.76 5.86 14.97
N TYR A 385 -2.94 6.07 13.67
CA TYR A 385 -3.23 7.40 13.12
C TYR A 385 -4.54 7.97 13.65
N ALA A 386 -5.57 7.14 13.80
CA ALA A 386 -6.88 7.56 14.29
C ALA A 386 -6.86 8.00 15.77
N LEU A 387 -6.06 7.34 16.60
CA LEU A 387 -6.00 7.58 18.04
C LEU A 387 -4.89 8.57 18.45
N GLY A 388 -3.73 8.49 17.79
CA GLY A 388 -2.51 9.23 18.11
C GLY A 388 -2.49 10.69 17.64
N GLY A 389 -1.35 11.36 17.84
CA GLY A 389 -1.11 12.73 17.37
C GLY A 389 -1.81 13.84 18.16
N VAL A 390 -2.39 13.54 19.34
CA VAL A 390 -3.07 14.51 20.21
C VAL A 390 -2.38 14.50 21.58
N PRO A 391 -1.74 15.61 22.00
CA PRO A 391 -1.14 15.69 23.32
C PRO A 391 -2.23 15.73 24.39
N ILE A 392 -1.99 15.08 25.53
CA ILE A 392 -2.96 14.99 26.64
C ILE A 392 -3.44 16.36 27.12
N ASP A 393 -2.57 17.37 27.07
CA ASP A 393 -2.87 18.74 27.50
C ASP A 393 -3.94 19.41 26.62
N SER A 394 -4.03 19.01 25.35
CA SER A 394 -5.06 19.49 24.42
C SER A 394 -6.42 18.82 24.60
N VAL A 395 -6.51 17.76 25.41
CA VAL A 395 -7.77 17.05 25.67
C VAL A 395 -8.57 17.81 26.73
N PRO A 396 -9.88 18.06 26.53
CA PRO A 396 -10.73 18.71 27.53
C PRO A 396 -10.68 18.00 28.88
N ASP A 397 -10.62 18.78 29.97
CA ASP A 397 -10.42 18.28 31.34
C ASP A 397 -11.35 17.14 31.71
N GLU A 398 -12.64 17.29 31.39
CA GLU A 398 -13.71 16.31 31.65
C GLU A 398 -13.45 14.94 30.99
N LEU A 399 -12.69 14.92 29.89
CA LEU A 399 -12.41 13.71 29.11
C LEU A 399 -11.04 13.10 29.42
N ARG A 400 -10.12 13.82 30.07
CA ARG A 400 -8.72 13.39 30.29
C ARG A 400 -8.61 12.03 30.96
N GLN A 401 -9.40 11.77 32.01
CA GLN A 401 -9.34 10.48 32.70
C GLN A 401 -9.83 9.33 31.83
N SER A 402 -10.89 9.56 31.04
CA SER A 402 -11.35 8.57 30.06
C SER A 402 -10.33 8.37 28.93
N TRP A 403 -9.65 9.45 28.53
CA TRP A 403 -8.62 9.43 27.49
C TRP A 403 -7.45 8.55 27.88
N LYS A 404 -6.85 8.78 29.05
CA LYS A 404 -5.75 7.94 29.59
C LYS A 404 -6.15 6.47 29.63
N ASN A 405 -7.32 6.17 30.19
CA ASN A 405 -7.75 4.78 30.39
C ASN A 405 -8.16 4.03 29.12
N LYS A 406 -8.55 4.75 28.07
CA LYS A 406 -9.09 4.15 26.84
C LYS A 406 -8.18 4.39 25.65
N VAL A 407 -7.88 5.64 25.31
CA VAL A 407 -7.11 6.00 24.11
C VAL A 407 -5.63 5.68 24.29
N GLU A 408 -4.98 6.18 25.34
CA GLU A 408 -3.54 5.94 25.57
C GLU A 408 -3.27 4.44 25.76
N ARG A 409 -4.07 3.75 26.59
CA ARG A 409 -3.98 2.27 26.72
C ARG A 409 -4.17 1.53 25.40
N SER A 410 -5.03 2.01 24.50
CA SER A 410 -5.19 1.39 23.18
C SER A 410 -3.96 1.64 22.29
N ILE A 411 -3.33 2.82 22.38
CA ILE A 411 -2.06 3.13 21.68
C ILE A 411 -0.94 2.23 22.19
N GLU A 412 -0.83 2.01 23.50
CA GLU A 412 0.15 1.09 24.11
C GLU A 412 -0.02 -0.34 23.57
N VAL A 413 -1.25 -0.87 23.56
CA VAL A 413 -1.55 -2.21 23.03
C VAL A 413 -1.22 -2.31 21.54
N LEU A 414 -1.53 -1.30 20.75
CA LEU A 414 -1.19 -1.26 19.32
C LEU A 414 0.33 -1.25 19.11
N THR A 415 1.04 -0.42 19.88
CA THR A 415 2.50 -0.30 19.83
C THR A 415 3.16 -1.64 20.13
N GLU A 416 2.72 -2.32 21.20
CA GLU A 416 3.26 -3.63 21.57
C GLU A 416 2.99 -4.68 20.48
N ARG A 417 1.81 -4.67 19.87
CA ARG A 417 1.47 -5.62 18.80
C ARG A 417 2.29 -5.42 17.54
N LEU A 418 2.72 -4.20 17.24
CA LEU A 418 3.55 -3.89 16.06
C LEU A 418 5.03 -4.23 16.26
N ARG A 419 5.43 -4.78 17.42
CA ARG A 419 6.77 -5.36 17.61
C ARG A 419 6.93 -6.71 16.92
N TYR A 420 5.85 -7.42 16.68
CA TYR A 420 5.85 -8.82 16.23
C TYR A 420 5.09 -8.98 14.92
N ASN A 421 5.49 -9.96 14.09
CA ASN A 421 4.78 -10.37 12.88
C ASN A 421 4.53 -9.23 11.87
N VAL A 422 5.50 -8.32 11.72
CA VAL A 422 5.48 -7.26 10.70
C VAL A 422 6.32 -7.72 9.51
N GLU A 423 5.74 -7.71 8.31
CA GLU A 423 6.48 -8.02 7.09
C GLU A 423 7.53 -6.93 6.81
N PRO A 424 8.71 -7.27 6.26
CA PRO A 424 9.74 -6.26 5.96
C PRO A 424 9.26 -5.14 5.01
N SER A 425 8.35 -5.45 4.09
CA SER A 425 7.69 -4.46 3.21
C SER A 425 6.88 -3.42 3.98
N ASP A 426 6.44 -3.77 5.18
CA ASP A 426 5.53 -2.96 6.00
C ASP A 426 6.26 -2.00 6.93
N GLY A 427 7.55 -2.25 7.18
CA GLY A 427 8.39 -1.47 8.10
C GLY A 427 8.28 0.05 7.93
N PRO A 428 8.40 0.62 6.71
CA PRO A 428 8.33 2.06 6.50
C PRO A 428 7.00 2.70 6.94
N PHE A 429 5.87 2.05 6.68
CA PHE A 429 4.57 2.62 7.05
C PHE A 429 4.25 2.40 8.53
N VAL A 430 4.69 1.29 9.12
CA VAL A 430 4.59 1.03 10.56
C VAL A 430 5.39 2.09 11.33
N MET A 431 6.62 2.37 10.90
CA MET A 431 7.45 3.43 11.45
C MET A 431 6.75 4.78 11.43
N ASN A 432 6.15 5.18 10.30
CA ASN A 432 5.45 6.46 10.18
C ASN A 432 4.24 6.54 11.15
N ALA A 433 3.46 5.47 11.28
CA ALA A 433 2.32 5.43 12.19
C ALA A 433 2.73 5.54 13.66
N LEU A 434 3.81 4.86 14.05
CA LEU A 434 4.37 4.93 15.40
C LEU A 434 4.90 6.34 15.72
N LEU A 435 5.67 6.94 14.80
CA LEU A 435 6.19 8.30 14.95
C LEU A 435 5.06 9.33 15.04
N PHE A 436 3.99 9.16 14.24
CA PHE A 436 2.81 10.01 14.31
C PHE A 436 2.09 9.89 15.67
N ALA A 437 2.02 8.68 16.24
CA ALA A 437 1.48 8.46 17.57
C ALA A 437 2.37 8.98 18.71
N GLY A 438 3.55 9.54 18.40
CA GLY A 438 4.50 10.05 19.38
C GLY A 438 5.45 8.99 19.93
N VAL A 439 5.43 7.76 19.42
CA VAL A 439 6.35 6.69 19.80
C VAL A 439 7.70 6.97 19.15
N ARG A 440 8.76 7.08 19.97
CA ARG A 440 10.14 7.28 19.51
C ARG A 440 11.01 6.05 19.72
N GLU A 441 10.71 5.28 20.77
CA GLU A 441 11.45 4.08 21.16
C GLU A 441 10.67 2.84 20.75
N HIS A 442 11.06 2.24 19.62
CA HIS A 442 10.45 1.02 19.12
C HIS A 442 11.41 0.29 18.16
N PRO A 443 11.45 -1.06 18.12
CA PRO A 443 12.34 -1.82 17.22
C PRO A 443 12.16 -1.49 15.73
N MET A 444 10.94 -1.15 15.32
CA MET A 444 10.62 -0.74 13.94
C MET A 444 10.98 0.71 13.63
N ILE A 445 11.38 1.51 14.62
CA ILE A 445 11.88 2.88 14.41
C ILE A 445 13.41 2.78 14.42
N PRO A 446 14.06 3.05 13.28
CA PRO A 446 15.51 3.00 13.25
C PRO A 446 16.09 4.05 14.18
N GLN A 447 16.76 3.59 15.25
CA GLN A 447 17.45 4.49 16.17
C GLN A 447 18.73 5.01 15.52
N LYS A 448 19.04 6.29 15.76
CA LYS A 448 20.38 6.81 15.48
C LYS A 448 21.34 6.16 16.48
N PRO A 449 22.46 5.59 16.03
CA PRO A 449 23.48 5.15 16.98
C PRO A 449 24.05 6.40 17.66
N ASP A 450 24.07 6.38 18.99
CA ASP A 450 24.59 7.46 19.84
C ASP A 450 25.78 6.92 20.63
N LEU A 451 26.82 7.72 20.78
CA LEU A 451 28.00 7.37 21.56
C LEU A 451 27.84 7.94 22.98
N LEU A 452 27.53 7.07 23.95
CA LEU A 452 27.34 7.50 25.34
C LEU A 452 28.69 7.81 26.01
N SER A 453 28.67 8.73 26.98
CA SER A 453 29.86 9.09 27.75
C SER A 453 30.37 7.89 28.54
N GLY A 454 31.59 7.43 28.24
CA GLY A 454 32.24 6.29 28.90
C GLY A 454 32.21 4.97 28.11
N GLU A 455 31.52 4.91 26.98
CA GLU A 455 31.60 3.76 26.07
C GLU A 455 32.89 3.79 25.23
N ASN A 456 33.48 2.63 24.95
CA ASN A 456 34.63 2.53 24.06
C ASN A 456 34.20 2.82 22.61
N PRO A 457 34.70 3.91 21.98
CA PRO A 457 34.27 4.31 20.64
C PRO A 457 34.58 3.24 19.58
N VAL A 458 35.59 2.39 19.78
CA VAL A 458 35.96 1.30 18.88
C VAL A 458 34.90 0.21 18.89
N GLU A 459 34.47 -0.24 20.07
CA GLU A 459 33.49 -1.31 20.22
C GLU A 459 32.13 -0.89 19.67
N VAL A 460 31.73 0.37 19.93
CA VAL A 460 30.49 0.95 19.39
C VAL A 460 30.56 1.04 17.86
N LEU A 461 31.69 1.47 17.30
CA LEU A 461 31.89 1.52 15.85
C LEU A 461 31.83 0.12 15.23
N LEU A 462 32.53 -0.87 15.78
CA LEU A 462 32.53 -2.25 15.27
C LEU A 462 31.15 -2.92 15.36
N ARG A 463 30.45 -2.77 16.49
CA ARG A 463 29.08 -3.26 16.69
C ARG A 463 28.09 -2.60 15.73
N THR A 464 28.25 -1.30 15.49
CA THR A 464 27.37 -0.57 14.57
C THR A 464 27.68 -0.92 13.12
N TRP A 465 28.95 -1.16 12.77
CA TRP A 465 29.35 -1.55 11.42
C TRP A 465 28.80 -2.92 11.01
N SER A 466 28.70 -3.87 11.95
CA SER A 466 28.17 -5.20 11.66
C SER A 466 26.64 -5.23 11.49
N THR A 467 25.94 -4.16 11.87
CA THR A 467 24.47 -4.14 11.97
C THR A 467 23.80 -2.98 11.22
N CYS A 468 24.53 -1.98 10.75
CA CYS A 468 23.98 -0.75 10.16
C CYS A 468 24.68 -0.30 8.85
N PRO A 469 24.00 0.49 7.99
CA PRO A 469 24.59 1.09 6.79
C PRO A 469 25.71 2.11 7.07
N LYS A 470 26.59 2.31 6.09
CA LYS A 470 27.77 3.20 6.13
C LYS A 470 27.47 4.61 6.65
N GLU A 471 26.36 5.22 6.23
CA GLU A 471 26.00 6.60 6.56
C GLU A 471 25.76 6.80 8.07
N ARG A 472 25.28 5.75 8.76
CA ARG A 472 25.06 5.75 10.21
C ARG A 472 26.36 5.61 10.97
N VAL A 473 27.31 4.83 10.44
CA VAL A 473 28.61 4.69 11.09
C VAL A 473 29.44 5.96 10.95
N LEU A 474 29.34 6.64 9.80
CA LEU A 474 29.91 7.98 9.63
C LEU A 474 29.24 9.05 10.52
N HIS A 475 28.04 8.80 11.05
CA HIS A 475 27.44 9.72 12.02
C HIS A 475 28.06 9.54 13.42
N LEU A 476 28.43 8.31 13.79
CA LEU A 476 29.16 8.07 15.03
C LEU A 476 30.52 8.76 15.04
N THR A 477 31.23 8.80 13.90
CA THR A 477 32.52 9.48 13.81
C THR A 477 32.41 10.98 14.07
N GLU A 478 31.28 11.60 13.73
CA GLU A 478 31.00 13.02 14.03
C GLU A 478 30.76 13.29 15.52
N GLN A 479 30.47 12.26 16.31
CA GLN A 479 30.19 12.37 17.75
C GLN A 479 31.44 12.12 18.61
N ILE A 480 32.50 11.53 18.05
CA ILE A 480 33.74 11.29 18.78
C ILE A 480 34.36 12.64 19.17
N ARG A 481 34.69 12.79 20.45
CA ARG A 481 35.28 13.98 21.09
C ARG A 481 36.44 13.50 21.96
N PRO A 482 37.41 14.37 22.30
CA PRO A 482 38.55 13.99 23.15
C PRO A 482 38.15 13.27 24.45
N ARG A 483 37.06 13.71 25.09
CA ARG A 483 36.50 13.08 26.31
C ARG A 483 36.04 11.62 26.14
N HIS A 484 35.83 11.14 24.92
CA HIS A 484 35.40 9.77 24.64
C HIS A 484 36.58 8.80 24.44
N LEU A 485 37.82 9.30 24.47
CA LEU A 485 39.02 8.50 24.16
C LEU A 485 39.62 7.78 25.39
N GLY A 486 39.02 7.93 26.57
CA GLY A 486 39.39 7.21 27.79
C GLY A 486 40.77 7.60 28.34
N GLU A 487 41.38 6.69 29.10
CA GLU A 487 42.69 6.88 29.76
C GLU A 487 43.87 6.76 28.79
N GLU A 488 43.68 6.10 27.65
CA GLU A 488 44.70 5.92 26.59
C GLU A 488 44.24 6.58 25.27
N PRO A 489 44.24 7.91 25.18
CA PRO A 489 43.62 8.62 24.08
C PRO A 489 44.35 8.43 22.74
N THR A 490 45.67 8.29 22.76
CA THR A 490 46.51 8.09 21.56
C THR A 490 46.29 6.72 20.91
N ALA A 491 46.30 5.65 21.71
CA ALA A 491 46.08 4.29 21.26
C ALA A 491 44.65 4.10 20.72
N THR A 492 43.66 4.61 21.46
CA THR A 492 42.25 4.56 21.06
C THR A 492 42.03 5.29 19.74
N LEU A 493 42.61 6.47 19.57
CA LEU A 493 42.48 7.26 18.34
C LEU A 493 43.12 6.57 17.14
N SER A 494 44.34 6.04 17.28
CA SER A 494 45.01 5.24 16.25
C SER A 494 44.17 4.03 15.83
N HIS A 495 43.57 3.33 16.81
CA HIS A 495 42.75 2.17 16.55
C HIS A 495 41.42 2.51 15.85
N VAL A 496 40.75 3.61 16.25
CA VAL A 496 39.55 4.13 15.56
C VAL A 496 39.86 4.42 14.09
N PHE A 497 40.96 5.12 13.79
CA PHE A 497 41.37 5.41 12.41
C PHE A 497 41.64 4.12 11.62
N SER A 498 42.28 3.13 12.22
CA SER A 498 42.54 1.83 11.60
C SER A 498 41.24 1.07 11.27
N VAL A 499 40.28 1.02 12.20
CA VAL A 499 38.97 0.38 12.01
C VAL A 499 38.18 1.06 10.89
N ILE A 500 38.17 2.39 10.85
CA ILE A 500 37.50 3.15 9.79
C ILE A 500 38.18 2.87 8.44
N ALA A 501 39.51 2.97 8.36
CA ALA A 501 40.25 2.79 7.12
C ALA A 501 40.13 1.37 6.51
N LYS A 502 39.95 0.35 7.36
CA LYS A 502 39.70 -1.02 6.90
C LYS A 502 38.31 -1.17 6.25
N ASN A 503 37.34 -0.42 6.73
CA ASN A 503 35.93 -0.60 6.37
C ASN A 503 35.33 0.52 5.50
N CYS A 504 36.06 1.63 5.31
CA CYS A 504 35.58 2.82 4.64
C CYS A 504 36.65 3.48 3.77
N SER A 505 36.29 3.77 2.51
CA SER A 505 36.90 4.83 1.70
C SER A 505 35.95 6.03 1.70
N ALA A 506 36.47 7.24 1.96
CA ALA A 506 35.68 8.46 1.92
C ALA A 506 35.45 8.89 0.48
N SER A 507 34.23 9.35 0.19
CA SER A 507 33.99 10.18 -0.99
C SER A 507 34.50 11.60 -0.70
N PRO A 508 34.90 12.39 -1.72
CA PRO A 508 35.28 13.80 -1.52
C PRO A 508 34.21 14.61 -0.76
N PHE A 509 32.93 14.26 -0.95
CA PHE A 509 31.77 14.92 -0.37
C PHE A 509 31.58 14.63 1.14
N ASP A 510 32.02 13.48 1.63
CA ASP A 510 31.83 13.05 3.03
C ASP A 510 33.00 13.41 3.95
N SER A 511 34.06 14.01 3.40
CA SER A 511 35.29 14.32 4.13
C SER A 511 35.08 15.22 5.36
N TYR A 512 34.06 16.09 5.38
CA TYR A 512 33.76 16.96 6.54
C TYR A 512 33.37 16.18 7.81
N ARG A 513 32.82 14.97 7.66
CA ARG A 513 32.29 14.14 8.75
C ARG A 513 33.39 13.60 9.67
N PHE A 514 34.65 13.65 9.22
CA PHE A 514 35.83 13.25 9.98
C PHE A 514 36.48 14.40 10.76
N GLY A 515 35.95 15.63 10.65
CA GLY A 515 36.51 16.82 11.32
C GLY A 515 36.78 16.61 12.81
N PRO A 516 35.81 16.12 13.61
CA PRO A 516 36.01 15.91 15.03
C PRO A 516 37.10 14.88 15.39
N LEU A 517 37.31 13.86 14.54
CA LEU A 517 38.41 12.89 14.71
C LEU A 517 39.76 13.55 14.39
N CYS A 518 39.81 14.35 13.32
CA CYS A 518 40.99 15.13 12.97
C CYS A 518 41.33 16.19 14.03
N ASP A 519 40.32 16.77 14.69
CA ASP A 519 40.49 17.67 15.84
C ASP A 519 41.12 16.96 17.03
N ALA A 520 40.67 15.74 17.33
CA ALA A 520 41.25 14.93 18.39
C ALA A 520 42.73 14.57 18.10
N VAL A 521 43.08 14.33 16.84
CA VAL A 521 44.49 14.13 16.43
C VAL A 521 45.29 15.41 16.61
N ARG A 522 44.71 16.59 16.36
CA ARG A 522 45.42 17.86 16.65
C ARG A 522 45.68 18.04 18.15
N SER A 523 44.79 17.55 19.01
CA SER A 523 44.96 17.64 20.47
C SER A 523 45.93 16.62 21.06
N HIS A 524 45.96 15.39 20.55
CA HIS A 524 46.72 14.26 21.15
C HIS A 524 47.83 13.72 20.24
N GLY A 525 47.91 14.15 18.99
CA GLY A 525 48.81 13.60 17.97
C GLY A 525 50.29 13.78 18.26
N GLY A 526 50.65 14.78 19.09
CA GLY A 526 52.03 15.02 19.53
C GLY A 526 52.53 14.02 20.58
N GLU A 527 51.64 13.27 21.23
CA GLU A 527 51.96 12.30 22.29
C GLU A 527 51.94 10.85 21.77
N MET A 528 51.55 10.64 20.52
CA MET A 528 51.48 9.32 19.90
C MET A 528 52.89 8.73 19.71
N SER A 529 53.01 7.42 19.91
CA SER A 529 54.22 6.66 19.57
C SER A 529 54.43 6.57 18.06
N VAL A 530 55.66 6.28 17.62
CA VAL A 530 56.00 6.13 16.19
C VAL A 530 55.03 5.18 15.45
N GLU A 531 54.68 4.03 16.05
CA GLU A 531 53.75 3.06 15.42
C GLU A 531 52.33 3.61 15.27
N GLU A 532 51.83 4.31 16.29
CA GLU A 532 50.50 4.92 16.28
C GLU A 532 50.43 6.03 15.23
N VAL A 533 51.48 6.85 15.11
CA VAL A 533 51.56 7.91 14.11
C VAL A 533 51.61 7.33 12.71
N LEU A 534 52.48 6.36 12.43
CA LEU A 534 52.57 5.69 11.13
C LEU A 534 51.26 4.99 10.75
N GLY A 535 50.61 4.33 11.72
CA GLY A 535 49.29 3.71 11.54
C GLY A 535 48.19 4.72 11.20
N THR A 536 48.17 5.86 11.89
CA THR A 536 47.17 6.92 11.70
C THR A 536 47.35 7.64 10.37
N ILE A 537 48.58 7.95 9.96
CA ILE A 537 48.87 8.54 8.63
C ILE A 537 48.41 7.59 7.52
N ALA A 538 48.75 6.31 7.61
CA ALA A 538 48.34 5.30 6.63
C ALA A 538 46.80 5.18 6.53
N ALA A 539 46.12 5.24 7.69
CA ALA A 539 44.67 5.23 7.75
C ALA A 539 44.05 6.47 7.11
N ILE A 540 44.55 7.68 7.40
CA ILE A 540 44.09 8.95 6.81
C ILE A 540 44.22 8.95 5.28
N GLN A 541 45.35 8.45 4.77
CA GLN A 541 45.59 8.31 3.33
C GLN A 541 44.61 7.30 2.69
N ARG A 542 44.38 6.15 3.34
CA ARG A 542 43.47 5.10 2.86
C ARG A 542 42.00 5.53 2.89
N ILE A 543 41.61 6.32 3.89
CA ILE A 543 40.28 6.93 3.96
C ILE A 543 40.15 8.01 2.87
N GLY A 544 41.24 8.70 2.49
CA GLY A 544 41.24 9.69 1.40
C GLY A 544 40.90 11.11 1.86
N ILE A 545 41.09 11.44 3.15
CA ILE A 545 40.76 12.75 3.73
C ILE A 545 41.98 13.67 3.90
N GLY A 546 43.20 13.19 3.59
CA GLY A 546 44.46 13.91 3.82
C GLY A 546 44.55 15.29 3.16
N GLY A 547 43.98 15.45 1.96
CA GLY A 547 44.00 16.75 1.26
C GLY A 547 43.17 17.84 1.94
N ARG A 548 42.11 17.48 2.67
CA ARG A 548 41.24 18.42 3.39
C ARG A 548 41.77 18.75 4.79
N TYR A 549 42.39 17.79 5.46
CA TYR A 549 42.94 17.95 6.81
C TYR A 549 44.46 17.97 6.79
N ARG A 550 45.03 18.87 5.98
CA ARG A 550 46.47 19.06 5.83
C ARG A 550 47.15 19.29 7.18
N GLU A 551 46.58 20.16 8.00
CA GLU A 551 47.11 20.51 9.33
C GLU A 551 47.22 19.29 10.26
N THR A 552 46.25 18.36 10.19
CA THR A 552 46.29 17.13 10.97
C THR A 552 47.46 16.23 10.57
N LEU A 553 47.75 16.15 9.26
CA LEU A 553 48.94 15.44 8.78
C LEU A 553 50.23 16.14 9.21
N VAL A 554 50.27 17.48 9.20
CA VAL A 554 51.45 18.22 9.69
C VAL A 554 51.75 17.90 11.15
N VAL A 555 50.75 17.90 12.05
CA VAL A 555 50.95 17.56 13.47
C VAL A 555 51.55 16.16 13.65
N LEU A 556 51.08 15.18 12.88
CA LEU A 556 51.60 13.82 12.90
C LEU A 556 53.04 13.74 12.35
N LEU A 557 53.32 14.46 11.26
CA LEU A 557 54.67 14.53 10.67
C LEU A 557 55.67 15.23 11.58
N GLU A 558 55.29 16.32 12.25
CA GLU A 558 56.13 16.99 13.24
C GLU A 558 56.46 16.07 14.41
N ASN A 559 55.52 15.21 14.83
CA ASN A 559 55.79 14.22 15.85
C ASN A 559 56.83 13.18 15.38
N LEU A 560 56.69 12.66 14.16
CA LEU A 560 57.71 11.78 13.54
C LEU A 560 59.08 12.46 13.44
N TRP A 561 59.12 13.76 13.11
CA TRP A 561 60.36 14.53 13.07
C TRP A 561 61.03 14.59 14.44
N ARG A 562 60.29 14.82 15.51
CA ARG A 562 60.83 14.83 16.88
C ARG A 562 61.38 13.45 17.28
N GLN A 563 60.71 12.38 16.86
CA GLN A 563 61.08 11.00 17.20
C GLN A 563 62.02 10.33 16.17
N ARG A 564 62.55 11.07 15.19
CA ARG A 564 63.34 10.52 14.06
C ARG A 564 64.56 9.68 14.48
N HIS A 565 65.17 10.01 15.61
CA HIS A 565 66.37 9.32 16.13
C HIS A 565 66.07 8.01 16.85
N SER A 566 64.81 7.79 17.23
CA SER A 566 64.38 6.58 17.95
C SER A 566 63.66 5.56 17.06
N MET A 567 63.62 5.79 15.74
CA MET A 567 62.97 4.87 14.80
C MET A 567 63.84 3.66 14.48
N THR A 568 63.24 2.48 14.44
CA THR A 568 63.90 1.28 13.91
C THR A 568 64.04 1.33 12.39
N SER A 569 64.93 0.52 11.82
CA SER A 569 65.10 0.43 10.35
C SER A 569 63.81 0.03 9.62
N GLU A 570 62.99 -0.81 10.24
CA GLU A 570 61.67 -1.21 9.72
C GLU A 570 60.68 -0.02 9.73
N GLN A 571 60.68 0.77 10.80
CA GLN A 571 59.85 1.97 10.93
C GLN A 571 60.25 3.06 9.93
N GLN A 572 61.56 3.26 9.73
CA GLN A 572 62.08 4.18 8.72
C GLN A 572 61.65 3.77 7.31
N SER A 573 61.80 2.49 6.95
CA SER A 573 61.35 1.96 5.64
C SER A 573 59.85 2.13 5.42
N ARG A 574 59.03 1.94 6.45
CA ARG A 574 57.57 2.15 6.38
C ARG A 574 57.21 3.64 6.31
N CYS A 575 57.96 4.49 7.01
CA CYS A 575 57.81 5.94 6.97
C CYS A 575 58.07 6.48 5.56
N CYS A 576 59.21 6.12 4.93
CA CYS A 576 59.55 6.54 3.57
C CYS A 576 58.43 6.23 2.57
N ARG A 577 57.89 5.01 2.60
CA ARG A 577 56.77 4.58 1.73
C ARG A 577 55.49 5.41 1.93
N LEU A 578 55.23 5.90 3.13
CA LEU A 578 54.06 6.74 3.42
C LEU A 578 54.29 8.18 2.97
N LEU A 579 55.51 8.69 3.11
CA LEU A 579 55.92 10.06 2.77
C LEU A 579 55.97 10.30 1.25
N GLU A 580 56.25 9.28 0.44
CA GLU A 580 56.18 9.35 -1.03
C GLU A 580 54.84 9.91 -1.55
N ARG A 581 53.75 9.67 -0.82
CA ARG A 581 52.39 10.15 -1.16
C ARG A 581 52.05 11.51 -0.56
N LEU A 582 52.95 12.11 0.21
CA LEU A 582 52.79 13.37 0.93
C LEU A 582 53.79 14.44 0.51
N GLY A 583 54.49 14.27 -0.63
CA GLY A 583 55.52 15.22 -1.12
C GLY A 583 55.06 16.65 -1.43
N HIS A 584 53.79 16.97 -1.19
CA HIS A 584 53.24 18.33 -1.20
C HIS A 584 53.33 19.03 0.17
N LEU A 585 53.89 18.37 1.19
CA LEU A 585 54.10 18.89 2.54
C LEU A 585 55.60 19.01 2.82
N ASP A 586 56.05 20.20 3.19
CA ASP A 586 57.49 20.50 3.38
C ASP A 586 58.13 19.61 4.45
N THR A 587 57.45 19.40 5.59
CA THR A 587 57.91 18.50 6.67
C THR A 587 58.02 17.03 6.23
N ALA A 588 57.22 16.60 5.25
CA ALA A 588 57.32 15.24 4.70
C ALA A 588 58.56 15.08 3.81
N MET A 589 58.91 16.13 3.04
CA MET A 589 60.11 16.15 2.21
C MET A 589 61.38 16.20 3.06
N GLU A 590 61.42 17.05 4.09
CA GLU A 590 62.56 17.13 5.03
C GLU A 590 62.80 15.80 5.76
N LEU A 591 61.74 15.12 6.21
CA LEU A 591 61.81 13.78 6.79
C LEU A 591 62.35 12.74 5.81
N LEU A 592 61.90 12.79 4.56
CA LEU A 592 62.30 11.83 3.53
C LEU A 592 63.76 12.04 3.13
N GLU A 593 64.20 13.29 2.94
CA GLU A 593 65.60 13.65 2.67
C GLU A 593 66.51 13.16 3.81
N TYR A 594 66.16 13.44 5.07
CA TYR A 594 66.90 12.96 6.24
C TYR A 594 67.07 11.44 6.24
N MET A 595 65.99 10.68 5.98
CA MET A 595 66.03 9.22 5.97
C MET A 595 66.80 8.63 4.77
N THR A 596 66.91 9.36 3.66
CA THR A 596 67.74 8.94 2.51
C THR A 596 69.22 9.27 2.65
N THR A 597 69.58 10.13 3.61
CA THR A 597 70.98 10.50 3.92
C THR A 597 71.62 9.66 5.03
N LEU A 598 70.83 8.81 5.70
CA LEU A 598 71.26 7.78 6.64
C LEU A 598 71.56 6.47 5.89
#